data_AF-A0A958PB76-F1
#
_entry.id   AF-A0A958PB76-F1
#
_cell.length_a   1.000
_cell.length_b   1.000
_cell.length_c   1.000
_cell.angle_alpha   90.00
_cell.angle_beta   90.00
_cell.angle_gamma   90.00
#
_symmetry.space_group_name_H-M   'P 1'
#
loop_
_entity.id
_entity.type
_entity.pdbx_description
1 polymer ?
#
loop_
_entity_poly.entity_id
_entity_poly.type
_entity_poly.pdbx_seq_one_letter_code
_entity_poly.pdbx_strand_id
1 'polypeptide(L)'
;MKVSFSIFIFLALFLVGCASGDIKSSSGTDYQPKEQVFSNYSYESIWRAVQISLSHYPIKVNNMDAGVIETDNISGSIVWTPAHRDSKLNSGLRYTIKVNVIKGRVKNKPVIKVTVHKSVKEQKDFFARSEDLPTDGLEEDTLLYRIKRELKIERAIERSNDN
;
A
#
# COMPACT_ATOMS: atom_id res chain seq x y z
N MET A 1 -12.72 -52.42 -31.26
CA MET A 1 -13.69 -51.30 -31.10
C MET A 1 -13.87 -50.79 -29.66
N LYS A 2 -13.07 -51.19 -28.64
CA LYS A 2 -13.21 -50.67 -27.26
C LYS A 2 -12.22 -49.55 -26.90
N VAL A 3 -11.12 -49.40 -27.65
CA VAL A 3 -10.05 -48.42 -27.36
C VAL A 3 -10.43 -47.00 -27.81
N SER A 4 -11.14 -46.85 -28.93
CA SER A 4 -11.58 -45.53 -29.43
C SER A 4 -12.60 -44.83 -28.53
N PHE A 5 -13.41 -45.57 -27.78
CA PHE A 5 -14.41 -44.99 -26.87
C PHE A 5 -13.79 -44.44 -25.57
N SER A 6 -12.69 -45.07 -25.11
CA SER A 6 -11.99 -44.66 -23.88
C SER A 6 -11.15 -43.39 -24.07
N ILE A 7 -10.59 -43.19 -25.27
CA ILE A 7 -9.84 -41.97 -25.64
C ILE A 7 -10.75 -40.74 -25.70
N PHE A 8 -12.00 -40.90 -26.16
CA PHE A 8 -12.95 -39.79 -26.26
C PHE A 8 -13.42 -39.29 -24.88
N ILE A 9 -13.49 -40.18 -23.88
CA ILE A 9 -13.81 -39.83 -22.49
C ILE A 9 -12.66 -39.09 -21.80
N PHE A 10 -11.40 -39.45 -22.10
CA PHE A 10 -10.24 -38.77 -21.54
C PHE A 10 -10.03 -37.36 -22.11
N LEU A 11 -10.47 -37.11 -23.36
CA LEU A 11 -10.39 -35.79 -23.99
C LEU A 11 -11.45 -34.81 -23.46
N ALA A 12 -12.61 -35.30 -23.02
CA ALA A 12 -13.68 -34.48 -22.46
C ALA A 12 -13.35 -33.89 -21.06
N LEU A 13 -12.44 -34.53 -20.31
CA LEU A 13 -12.01 -34.08 -18.99
C LEU A 13 -11.05 -32.88 -19.01
N PHE A 14 -10.46 -32.54 -20.16
CA PHE A 14 -9.55 -31.39 -20.30
C PHE A 14 -10.26 -30.07 -20.64
N LEU A 15 -11.58 -30.08 -20.89
CA LEU A 15 -12.34 -28.89 -21.29
C LEU A 15 -13.08 -28.19 -20.14
N VAL A 16 -12.94 -28.66 -18.89
CA VAL A 16 -13.47 -27.95 -17.71
C VAL A 16 -12.40 -26.96 -17.22
N GLY A 17 -12.13 -25.96 -18.05
CA GLY A 17 -11.39 -24.77 -17.63
C GLY A 17 -12.31 -23.88 -16.80
N CYS A 18 -12.00 -23.70 -15.51
CA CYS A 18 -12.65 -22.70 -14.67
C CYS A 18 -12.26 -21.29 -15.17
N ALA A 19 -13.01 -20.77 -16.14
CA ALA A 19 -13.05 -19.33 -16.42
C ALA A 19 -14.03 -18.67 -15.42
N SER A 20 -13.61 -18.55 -14.16
CA SER A 20 -14.31 -17.71 -13.18
C SER A 20 -13.29 -16.74 -12.58
N GLY A 21 -13.06 -15.68 -13.34
CA GLY A 21 -12.42 -14.48 -12.88
C GLY A 21 -13.30 -13.33 -13.32
N ASP A 22 -14.35 -13.04 -12.55
CA ASP A 22 -15.09 -11.79 -12.73
C ASP A 22 -14.10 -10.64 -12.51
N ILE A 23 -13.72 -9.98 -13.60
CA ILE A 23 -13.06 -8.69 -13.55
C ILE A 23 -14.12 -7.74 -13.00
N LYS A 24 -14.09 -7.50 -11.69
CA LYS A 24 -14.88 -6.45 -11.07
C LYS A 24 -14.51 -5.14 -11.75
N SER A 25 -15.35 -4.68 -12.69
CA SER A 25 -15.34 -3.29 -13.12
C SER A 25 -15.79 -2.46 -11.92
N SER A 26 -14.85 -1.78 -11.28
CA SER A 26 -15.11 -0.90 -10.14
C SER A 26 -15.83 0.36 -10.63
N SER A 27 -17.10 0.22 -10.97
CA SER A 27 -18.02 1.34 -11.16
C SER A 27 -18.48 1.78 -9.77
N GLY A 28 -17.62 2.52 -9.07
CA GLY A 28 -17.83 3.02 -7.71
C GLY A 28 -16.49 3.28 -7.03
N THR A 29 -16.28 4.50 -6.54
CA THR A 29 -15.09 5.03 -5.88
C THR A 29 -14.79 4.39 -4.51
N ASP A 30 -14.71 3.07 -4.43
CA ASP A 30 -14.32 2.36 -3.20
C ASP A 30 -12.81 2.13 -3.18
N TYR A 31 -12.04 3.20 -2.99
CA TYR A 31 -10.61 3.08 -2.72
C TYR A 31 -10.41 2.50 -1.32
N GLN A 32 -9.83 1.30 -1.27
CA GLN A 32 -9.43 0.66 -0.02
C GLN A 32 -7.99 1.07 0.34
N PRO A 33 -7.74 1.56 1.56
CA PRO A 33 -6.39 1.86 2.03
C PRO A 33 -5.45 0.67 1.88
N LYS A 34 -4.20 0.93 1.47
CA LYS A 34 -3.20 -0.13 1.35
C LYS A 34 -2.71 -0.52 2.73
N GLU A 35 -2.66 -1.82 3.01
CA GLU A 35 -2.21 -2.34 4.29
C GLU A 35 -1.28 -3.54 4.15
N GLN A 36 -0.36 -3.66 5.12
CA GLN A 36 0.54 -4.80 5.21
C GLN A 36 0.72 -5.21 6.67
N VAL A 37 0.67 -6.52 6.91
CA VAL A 37 0.92 -7.12 8.21
C VAL A 37 2.36 -7.60 8.30
N PHE A 38 3.04 -7.17 9.35
CA PHE A 38 4.40 -7.57 9.67
C PHE A 38 4.41 -8.48 10.89
N SER A 39 5.09 -9.60 10.77
CA SER A 39 5.35 -10.55 11.86
C SER A 39 6.85 -10.56 12.18
N ASN A 40 7.17 -10.91 13.42
CA ASN A 40 8.55 -11.09 13.91
C ASN A 40 9.39 -9.79 13.95
N TYR A 41 8.77 -8.62 14.00
CA TYR A 41 9.46 -7.34 14.22
C TYR A 41 8.88 -6.68 15.48
N SER A 42 9.68 -5.87 16.16
CA SER A 42 9.21 -5.03 17.25
C SER A 42 8.39 -3.86 16.71
N TYR A 43 7.54 -3.28 17.56
CA TYR A 43 6.75 -2.11 17.18
C TYR A 43 7.63 -0.90 16.91
N GLU A 44 8.69 -0.78 17.67
CA GLU A 44 9.70 0.26 17.66
C GLU A 44 10.50 0.21 16.34
N SER A 45 10.89 -0.99 15.90
CA SER A 45 11.57 -1.19 14.60
C SER A 45 10.66 -0.80 13.43
N ILE A 46 9.38 -1.21 13.46
CA ILE A 46 8.40 -0.81 12.44
C ILE A 46 8.17 0.69 12.46
N TRP A 47 7.98 1.28 13.65
CA TRP A 47 7.77 2.72 13.80
C TRP A 47 8.93 3.52 13.20
N ARG A 48 10.17 3.12 13.52
CA ARG A 48 11.38 3.71 12.95
C ARG A 48 11.45 3.54 11.44
N ALA A 49 11.14 2.36 10.91
CA ALA A 49 11.12 2.11 9.47
C ALA A 49 10.08 2.97 8.73
N VAL A 50 8.92 3.22 9.35
CA VAL A 50 7.91 4.17 8.83
C VAL A 50 8.48 5.59 8.80
N GLN A 51 9.11 6.04 9.89
CA GLN A 51 9.71 7.38 9.95
C GLN A 51 10.79 7.58 8.89
N ILE A 52 11.67 6.60 8.69
CA ILE A 52 12.70 6.62 7.63
C ILE A 52 12.05 6.70 6.25
N SER A 53 11.00 5.89 6.01
CA SER A 53 10.30 5.85 4.72
C SER A 53 9.58 7.15 4.38
N LEU A 54 9.17 7.90 5.41
CA LEU A 54 8.52 9.21 5.31
C LEU A 54 9.49 10.39 5.50
N SER A 55 10.80 10.17 5.59
CA SER A 55 11.79 11.22 5.91
C SER A 55 11.79 12.43 4.96
N HIS A 56 11.36 12.24 3.70
CA HIS A 56 11.24 13.32 2.71
C HIS A 56 9.88 14.02 2.70
N TYR A 57 8.94 13.59 3.54
CA TYR A 57 7.60 14.13 3.61
C TYR A 57 7.50 15.16 4.75
N PRO A 58 6.79 16.29 4.56
CA PRO A 58 6.51 17.21 5.65
C PRO A 58 5.56 16.55 6.64
N ILE A 59 6.00 16.29 7.87
CA ILE A 59 5.20 15.62 8.90
C ILE A 59 4.43 16.64 9.74
N LYS A 60 3.10 16.46 9.83
CA LYS A 60 2.20 17.28 10.65
C LYS A 60 1.92 16.62 12.01
N VAL A 61 1.72 15.30 12.01
CA VAL A 61 1.46 14.52 13.24
C VAL A 61 2.44 13.36 13.28
N ASN A 62 3.09 13.18 14.42
CA ASN A 62 3.97 12.04 14.70
C ASN A 62 3.71 11.60 16.15
N ASN A 63 2.77 10.67 16.32
CA ASN A 63 2.36 10.20 17.64
C ASN A 63 2.46 8.67 17.71
N MET A 64 3.53 8.20 18.36
CA MET A 64 3.84 6.78 18.51
C MET A 64 2.84 6.05 19.41
N ASP A 65 2.31 6.71 20.44
CA ASP A 65 1.34 6.12 21.37
C ASP A 65 -0.01 5.89 20.69
N ALA A 66 -0.43 6.83 19.85
CA ALA A 66 -1.62 6.70 19.02
C ALA A 66 -1.40 5.78 17.80
N GLY A 67 -0.15 5.50 17.45
CA GLY A 67 0.22 4.75 16.25
C GLY A 67 -0.10 5.50 14.96
N VAL A 68 -0.02 6.83 14.94
CA VAL A 68 -0.39 7.66 13.79
C VAL A 68 0.75 8.59 13.37
N ILE A 69 1.08 8.54 12.09
CA ILE A 69 1.90 9.55 11.42
C ILE A 69 1.07 10.15 10.28
N GLU A 70 0.96 11.47 10.23
CA GLU A 70 0.22 12.20 9.21
C GLU A 70 1.09 13.30 8.62
N THR A 71 1.11 13.40 7.29
CA THR A 71 1.82 14.47 6.59
C THR A 71 1.01 15.75 6.58
N ASP A 72 1.68 16.88 6.36
CA ASP A 72 1.01 18.11 5.99
C ASP A 72 0.47 18.03 4.55
N ASN A 73 -0.22 19.08 4.10
CA ASN A 73 -0.70 19.21 2.73
C ASN A 73 0.46 19.35 1.75
N ILE A 74 0.68 18.31 0.95
CA ILE A 74 1.71 18.27 -0.07
C ILE A 74 1.11 18.74 -1.39
N SER A 75 1.78 19.68 -2.05
CA SER A 75 1.43 20.08 -3.41
C SER A 75 1.95 19.04 -4.40
N GLY A 76 1.06 18.45 -5.20
CA GLY A 76 1.38 17.68 -6.41
C GLY A 76 2.68 16.86 -6.41
N SER A 77 3.41 16.90 -7.52
CA SER A 77 4.54 16.02 -7.85
C SER A 77 5.84 16.28 -7.06
N ILE A 78 5.79 17.05 -5.97
CA ILE A 78 6.99 17.50 -5.25
C ILE A 78 7.74 16.33 -4.61
N VAL A 79 7.02 15.40 -3.98
CA VAL A 79 7.64 14.31 -3.20
C VAL A 79 7.62 12.98 -3.95
N TRP A 80 6.56 12.73 -4.72
CA TRP A 80 6.37 11.47 -5.43
C TRP A 80 5.85 11.70 -6.85
N THR A 81 6.46 11.00 -7.80
CA THR A 81 6.02 10.93 -9.19
C THR A 81 6.12 9.47 -9.64
N PRO A 82 5.05 8.87 -10.19
CA PRO A 82 5.11 7.52 -10.69
C PRO A 82 5.94 7.46 -11.98
N ALA A 83 6.73 6.40 -12.17
CA ALA A 83 7.65 6.26 -13.30
C ALA A 83 6.98 6.27 -14.69
N HIS A 84 5.66 6.03 -14.77
CA HIS A 84 4.91 5.97 -16.02
C HIS A 84 4.16 7.28 -16.34
N ARG A 85 4.25 8.32 -15.50
CA ARG A 85 3.63 9.63 -15.78
C ARG A 85 4.65 10.75 -15.74
N ASP A 86 4.53 11.67 -16.68
CA ASP A 86 5.23 12.94 -16.62
C ASP A 86 4.63 13.83 -15.50
N SER A 87 5.50 14.58 -14.82
CA SER A 87 5.21 15.31 -13.58
C SER A 87 4.28 16.53 -13.72
N LYS A 88 3.59 16.68 -14.86
CA LYS A 88 2.61 17.76 -15.12
C LYS A 88 1.31 17.50 -14.33
N LEU A 89 1.38 17.61 -13.02
CA LEU A 89 0.21 17.62 -12.15
C LEU A 89 -0.36 19.04 -12.04
N ASN A 90 -1.68 19.14 -11.89
CA ASN A 90 -2.38 20.41 -11.75
C ASN A 90 -1.92 21.13 -10.45
N SER A 91 -1.73 22.45 -10.54
CA SER A 91 -1.29 23.29 -9.41
C SER A 91 -2.25 23.28 -8.21
N GLY A 92 -3.53 22.98 -8.47
CA GLY A 92 -4.59 22.86 -7.46
C GLY A 92 -4.62 21.51 -6.73
N LEU A 93 -3.75 20.56 -7.07
CA LEU A 93 -3.74 19.23 -6.45
C LEU A 93 -2.94 19.23 -5.15
N ARG A 94 -3.65 18.91 -4.06
CA ARG A 94 -3.09 18.75 -2.71
C ARG A 94 -3.35 17.34 -2.23
N TYR A 95 -2.44 16.77 -1.46
CA TYR A 95 -2.70 15.50 -0.83
C TYR A 95 -2.06 15.39 0.54
N THR A 96 -2.60 14.46 1.33
CA THR A 96 -2.06 14.08 2.64
C THR A 96 -1.88 12.57 2.68
N ILE A 97 -0.89 12.12 3.42
CA ILE A 97 -0.65 10.71 3.70
C ILE A 97 -0.80 10.49 5.20
N LYS A 98 -1.64 9.52 5.56
CA LYS A 98 -1.82 9.04 6.91
C LYS A 98 -1.38 7.59 7.02
N VAL A 99 -0.40 7.33 7.88
CA VAL A 99 0.08 6.00 8.22
C VAL A 99 -0.40 5.64 9.62
N ASN A 100 -1.09 4.51 9.74
CA ASN A 100 -1.52 3.94 11.02
C ASN A 100 -0.74 2.66 11.29
N VAL A 101 -0.18 2.53 12.49
CA VAL A 101 0.58 1.36 12.95
C VAL A 101 -0.13 0.77 14.16
N ILE A 102 -0.70 -0.42 14.00
CA ILE A 102 -1.58 -1.03 15.00
C ILE A 102 -1.01 -2.37 15.44
N LYS A 103 -0.84 -2.56 16.75
CA LYS A 103 -0.50 -3.86 17.36
C LYS A 103 -1.72 -4.78 17.31
N GLY A 104 -1.53 -6.03 16.90
CA GLY A 104 -2.58 -7.02 16.76
C GLY A 104 -2.10 -8.44 17.00
N ARG A 105 -2.99 -9.42 16.79
CA ARG A 105 -2.68 -10.85 16.93
C ARG A 105 -3.32 -11.63 15.80
N VAL A 106 -2.55 -12.52 15.16
CA VAL A 106 -3.05 -13.46 14.15
C VAL A 106 -2.67 -14.88 14.59
N LYS A 107 -3.68 -15.75 14.76
CA LYS A 107 -3.48 -17.13 15.24
C LYS A 107 -2.59 -17.19 16.50
N ASN A 108 -2.88 -16.31 17.47
CA ASN A 108 -2.14 -16.15 18.72
C ASN A 108 -0.67 -15.66 18.60
N LYS A 109 -0.21 -15.27 17.40
CA LYS A 109 1.10 -14.64 17.20
C LYS A 109 0.96 -13.11 17.22
N PRO A 110 1.83 -12.37 17.94
CA PRO A 110 1.83 -10.91 17.87
C PRO A 110 2.20 -10.48 16.45
N VAL A 111 1.40 -9.59 15.88
CA VAL A 111 1.63 -8.99 14.57
C VAL A 111 1.39 -7.50 14.65
N ILE A 112 1.96 -6.76 13.72
CA ILE A 112 1.76 -5.32 13.63
C ILE A 112 1.26 -5.02 12.22
N LYS A 113 0.12 -4.34 12.13
CA LYS A 113 -0.48 -3.91 10.88
C LYS A 113 -0.09 -2.47 10.60
N VAL A 114 0.42 -2.21 9.40
CA VAL A 114 0.66 -0.86 8.89
C VAL A 114 -0.35 -0.60 7.79
N THR A 115 -1.10 0.49 7.92
CA THR A 115 -2.07 0.94 6.92
C THR A 115 -1.67 2.33 6.43
N VAL A 116 -1.52 2.48 5.12
CA VAL A 116 -1.21 3.75 4.45
C VAL A 116 -2.44 4.22 3.70
N HIS A 117 -2.88 5.43 4.00
CA HIS A 117 -4.01 6.08 3.36
C HIS A 117 -3.57 7.40 2.76
N LYS A 118 -3.86 7.60 1.47
CA LYS A 118 -3.63 8.86 0.77
C LYS A 118 -4.97 9.51 0.46
N SER A 119 -5.15 10.74 0.93
CA SER A 119 -6.31 11.57 0.57
C SER A 119 -5.84 12.64 -0.39
N VAL A 120 -6.36 12.59 -1.63
CA VAL A 120 -6.07 13.56 -2.69
C VAL A 120 -7.25 14.49 -2.83
N LYS A 121 -6.97 15.80 -2.86
CA LYS A 121 -7.94 16.85 -3.03
C LYS A 121 -7.52 17.75 -4.17
N GLU A 122 -8.45 18.05 -5.05
CA GLU A 122 -8.25 19.06 -6.09
C GLU A 122 -9.09 20.30 -5.77
N GLN A 123 -8.42 21.44 -5.74
CA GLN A 123 -9.06 22.74 -5.69
C GLN A 123 -8.98 23.38 -7.07
N LYS A 124 -10.12 23.45 -7.77
CA LYS A 124 -10.21 24.03 -9.13
C LYS A 124 -10.06 25.54 -9.13
N ASP A 125 -10.51 26.21 -8.06
CA ASP A 125 -10.47 27.67 -7.89
C ASP A 125 -10.42 28.02 -6.38
N PHE A 126 -9.91 29.20 -6.04
CA PHE A 126 -9.72 29.69 -4.67
C PHE A 126 -11.02 29.70 -3.86
N PHE A 127 -12.15 29.98 -4.51
CA PHE A 127 -13.48 30.02 -3.89
C PHE A 127 -14.25 28.70 -3.99
N ALA A 128 -13.78 27.76 -4.81
CA ALA A 128 -14.43 26.46 -4.97
C ALA A 128 -14.09 25.53 -3.80
N ARG A 129 -15.05 24.68 -3.42
CA ARG A 129 -14.79 23.58 -2.47
C ARG A 129 -13.82 22.59 -3.10
N SER A 130 -12.91 22.06 -2.30
CA SER A 130 -12.02 20.99 -2.73
C SER A 130 -12.83 19.71 -2.98
N GLU A 131 -12.54 19.05 -4.08
CA GLU A 131 -13.13 17.77 -4.46
C GLU A 131 -12.15 16.63 -4.13
N ASP A 132 -12.64 15.58 -3.48
CA ASP A 132 -11.83 14.39 -3.21
C ASP A 132 -11.63 13.59 -4.50
N LEU A 133 -10.37 13.31 -4.83
CA LEU A 133 -10.00 12.52 -6.00
C LEU A 133 -9.55 11.12 -5.58
N PRO A 134 -9.84 10.10 -6.41
CA PRO A 134 -9.30 8.77 -6.18
C PRO A 134 -7.78 8.76 -6.37
N THR A 135 -7.10 7.98 -5.54
CA THR A 135 -5.67 7.69 -5.65
C THR A 135 -5.45 6.41 -6.48
N ASP A 136 -4.29 6.32 -7.15
CA ASP A 136 -3.89 5.11 -7.89
C ASP A 136 -3.31 4.02 -6.98
N GLY A 137 -3.04 4.34 -5.71
CA GLY A 137 -2.49 3.42 -4.71
C GLY A 137 -0.99 3.15 -4.85
N LEU A 138 -0.31 3.72 -5.84
CA LEU A 138 1.07 3.36 -6.16
C LEU A 138 2.07 3.97 -5.17
N GLU A 139 1.79 5.17 -4.67
CA GLU A 139 2.63 5.80 -3.65
C GLU A 139 2.55 5.01 -2.33
N GLU A 140 1.34 4.57 -1.97
CA GLU A 140 1.05 3.79 -0.78
C GLU A 140 1.72 2.42 -0.85
N ASP A 141 1.61 1.73 -1.98
CA ASP A 141 2.31 0.47 -2.24
C ASP A 141 3.85 0.67 -2.19
N THR A 142 4.35 1.79 -2.71
CA THR A 142 5.78 2.15 -2.65
C THR A 142 6.24 2.39 -1.21
N LEU A 143 5.45 3.08 -0.40
CA LEU A 143 5.75 3.33 1.02
C LEU A 143 5.81 2.02 1.81
N LEU A 144 4.84 1.12 1.62
CA LEU A 144 4.85 -0.21 2.24
C LEU A 144 6.08 -1.03 1.82
N TYR A 145 6.47 -0.96 0.55
CA TYR A 145 7.71 -1.58 0.05
C TYR A 145 8.95 -1.00 0.75
N ARG A 146 9.05 0.33 0.87
CA ARG A 146 10.17 1.00 1.54
C ARG A 146 10.28 0.57 3.01
N ILE A 147 9.17 0.57 3.75
CA ILE A 147 9.13 0.10 5.13
C ILE A 147 9.65 -1.34 5.24
N LYS A 148 9.14 -2.24 4.38
CA LYS A 148 9.58 -3.64 4.34
C LYS A 148 11.08 -3.77 4.03
N ARG A 149 11.61 -2.93 3.14
CA ARG A 149 13.03 -2.92 2.77
C ARG A 149 13.88 -2.47 3.96
N GLU A 150 13.52 -1.40 4.64
CA GLU A 150 14.28 -0.90 5.81
C GLU A 150 14.33 -1.94 6.93
N LEU A 151 13.20 -2.61 7.21
CA LEU A 151 13.14 -3.71 8.18
C LEU A 151 14.07 -4.89 7.82
N LYS A 152 14.20 -5.20 6.52
CA LYS A 152 15.11 -6.26 6.07
C LYS A 152 16.57 -5.85 6.22
N ILE A 153 16.89 -4.58 5.94
CA ILE A 153 18.25 -4.04 6.08
C ILE A 153 18.65 -4.06 7.56
N GLU A 154 17.80 -3.57 8.46
CA GLU A 154 18.02 -3.62 9.91
C GLU A 154 18.33 -5.04 10.39
N ARG A 155 17.48 -6.00 10.03
CA ARG A 155 17.69 -7.41 10.41
C ARG A 155 18.98 -8.00 9.83
N ALA A 156 19.40 -7.59 8.64
CA ALA A 156 20.65 -8.06 8.05
C ALA A 156 21.87 -7.52 8.80
N ILE A 157 21.80 -6.26 9.26
CA ILE A 157 22.84 -5.63 10.08
C ILE A 157 22.94 -6.32 11.45
N GLU A 158 21.81 -6.53 12.14
CA GLU A 158 21.77 -7.24 13.43
C GLU A 158 22.47 -8.61 13.34
N ARG A 159 22.11 -9.42 12.34
CA ARG A 159 22.71 -10.74 12.11
C ARG A 159 24.20 -10.70 11.79
N SER A 160 24.70 -9.59 11.24
CA SER A 160 26.11 -9.45 10.90
C SER A 160 26.94 -9.03 12.11
N ASN A 161 26.34 -8.34 13.08
CA ASN A 161 26.98 -7.92 14.32
C ASN A 161 27.01 -9.02 15.39
N ASP A 162 26.10 -9.99 15.29
CA ASP A 162 26.02 -11.14 16.21
C ASP A 162 27.01 -12.28 15.86
N ASN A 163 27.69 -12.20 14.71
CA ASN A 163 28.77 -13.11 14.29
C ASN A 163 30.15 -12.49 14.54
#